data_AF-A9WV02-F1
#
_entry.id   AF-A9WV02-F1
#
_cell.length_a   1.000
_cell.length_b   1.000
_cell.length_c   1.000
_cell.angle_alpha   90.00
_cell.angle_beta   90.00
_cell.angle_gamma   90.00
#
_symmetry.space_group_name_H-M   'P 1'
#
loop_
_entity.id
_entity.type
_entity.pdbx_description
1 polymer ?
#
loop_
_entity_poly.entity_id
_entity_poly.type
_entity_poly.pdbx_seq_one_letter_code
_entity_poly.pdbx_strand_id
1 'polypeptide(L)'
;MCLVSNGVLQDPYTGKRIEFHRGADSSSAVQIDHIVALGDAWQKGAQGLSPQRRLALANDPLNLLAVDGPENVKKSDGDAATWLPPNTSFRCEYVARQVSVKAAYELWITDAEKQSMERVLASCPWQASQSSAL
;
A
#
# COMPACT_ATOMS: atom_id res chain seq x y z
N MET A 1 -23.74 -0.11 -14.28
CA MET A 1 -22.38 0.15 -13.79
C MET A 1 -22.36 1.50 -13.11
N CYS A 2 -21.92 1.57 -11.85
CA CYS A 2 -21.87 2.82 -11.09
C CYS A 2 -20.45 3.37 -11.12
N LEU A 3 -20.28 4.65 -11.44
CA LEU A 3 -18.99 5.34 -11.47
C LEU A 3 -18.98 6.43 -10.41
N VAL A 4 -17.88 6.56 -9.66
CA VAL A 4 -17.68 7.69 -8.74
C VAL A 4 -17.56 8.97 -9.57
N SER A 5 -18.54 9.88 -9.48
CA SER A 5 -18.54 11.15 -10.24
C SER A 5 -17.78 12.25 -9.51
N ASN A 6 -17.92 12.32 -8.19
CA ASN A 6 -17.19 13.25 -7.32
C ASN A 6 -17.12 12.71 -5.88
N GLY A 7 -16.31 13.35 -5.04
CA GLY A 7 -16.20 13.06 -3.63
C GLY A 7 -15.00 13.72 -2.99
N VAL A 8 -14.76 13.39 -1.73
CA VAL A 8 -13.58 13.85 -1.00
C VAL A 8 -12.78 12.62 -0.56
N LEU A 9 -11.54 12.50 -1.00
CA LEU A 9 -10.59 11.52 -0.50
C LEU A 9 -9.86 12.10 0.71
N GLN A 10 -9.92 11.39 1.83
CA GLN A 10 -8.97 11.58 2.93
C GLN A 10 -7.76 10.71 2.61
N ASP A 11 -6.73 11.28 2.00
CA ASP A 11 -5.63 10.53 1.42
C ASP A 11 -4.78 9.90 2.52
N PRO A 12 -4.66 8.56 2.56
CA PRO A 12 -3.91 7.88 3.61
C PRO A 12 -2.40 8.11 3.47
N TYR A 13 -1.88 8.38 2.27
CA TYR A 13 -0.43 8.54 2.06
C TYR A 13 0.12 9.85 2.58
N THR A 14 -0.59 10.96 2.34
CA THR A 14 -0.16 12.31 2.70
C THR A 14 -0.93 12.91 3.88
N GLY A 15 -2.07 12.31 4.26
CA GLY A 15 -2.98 12.86 5.26
C GLY A 15 -3.78 14.07 4.77
N LYS A 16 -3.69 14.40 3.48
CA LYS A 16 -4.38 15.54 2.88
C LYS A 16 -5.81 15.18 2.50
N ARG A 17 -6.66 16.20 2.47
CA ARG A 17 -7.98 16.14 1.84
C ARG A 17 -7.85 16.48 0.35
N ILE A 18 -8.34 15.60 -0.52
CA ILE A 18 -8.36 15.79 -1.97
C ILE A 18 -9.80 15.84 -2.45
N GLU A 19 -10.19 16.92 -3.12
CA GLU A 19 -11.49 17.02 -3.78
C GLU A 19 -11.41 16.37 -5.15
N PHE A 20 -12.20 15.32 -5.34
CA PHE A 20 -12.20 14.53 -6.56
C PHE A 20 -13.43 14.87 -7.39
N HIS A 21 -13.21 15.17 -8.66
CA HIS A 21 -14.24 15.34 -9.68
C HIS A 21 -13.82 14.60 -10.95
N ARG A 22 -14.54 13.52 -11.30
CA ARG A 22 -14.23 12.74 -12.50
C ARG A 22 -14.16 13.66 -13.73
N GLY A 23 -13.03 13.61 -14.41
CA GLY A 23 -12.68 14.52 -15.50
C GLY A 23 -11.17 14.63 -15.67
N ALA A 24 -10.72 15.15 -16.81
CA ALA A 24 -9.30 15.21 -17.17
C ALA A 24 -8.45 15.98 -16.15
N ASP A 25 -9.03 16.99 -15.50
CA ASP A 25 -8.29 17.91 -14.64
C ASP A 25 -8.02 17.38 -13.24
N SER A 26 -8.85 16.45 -12.72
CA SER A 26 -8.72 15.97 -11.34
C SER A 26 -8.65 14.45 -11.19
N SER A 27 -8.93 13.67 -12.25
CA SER A 27 -8.86 12.21 -12.15
C SER A 27 -7.45 11.70 -11.89
N SER A 28 -6.42 12.44 -12.29
CA SER A 28 -5.02 12.09 -12.01
C SER A 28 -4.60 12.39 -10.57
N ALA A 29 -5.34 13.24 -9.86
CA ALA A 29 -5.07 13.60 -8.46
C ALA A 29 -5.36 12.43 -7.51
N VAL A 30 -6.26 11.52 -7.89
CA VAL A 30 -6.57 10.30 -7.13
C VAL A 30 -6.29 9.08 -8.01
N GLN A 31 -5.39 8.22 -7.57
CA GLN A 31 -5.07 6.96 -8.25
C GLN A 31 -5.39 5.78 -7.34
N ILE A 32 -5.66 4.63 -7.95
CA ILE A 32 -5.67 3.35 -7.21
C ILE A 32 -4.26 2.79 -7.26
N ASP A 33 -3.59 2.77 -6.11
CA ASP A 33 -2.26 2.18 -5.95
C ASP A 33 -2.35 0.72 -5.51
N HIS A 34 -1.31 -0.04 -5.87
CA HIS A 34 -0.98 -1.33 -5.30
C HIS A 34 -0.05 -1.15 -4.10
N ILE A 35 -0.53 -1.44 -2.88
CA ILE A 35 0.21 -1.32 -1.62
C ILE A 35 1.55 -2.06 -1.69
N VAL A 36 1.55 -3.27 -2.25
CA VAL A 36 2.74 -3.94 -2.81
C VAL A 36 2.75 -3.66 -4.30
N ALA A 37 3.66 -2.81 -4.76
CA ALA A 37 3.77 -2.45 -6.17
C ALA A 37 3.95 -3.70 -7.05
N LEU A 38 3.31 -3.72 -8.23
CA LEU A 38 3.37 -4.90 -9.10
C LEU A 38 4.79 -5.15 -9.65
N GLY A 39 5.60 -4.11 -9.87
CA GLY A 39 7.01 -4.26 -10.24
C GLY A 39 7.86 -4.86 -9.11
N ASP A 40 7.64 -4.42 -7.87
CA ASP A 40 8.26 -5.01 -6.67
C ASP A 40 7.88 -6.49 -6.53
N ALA A 41 6.58 -6.79 -6.60
CA ALA A 41 6.08 -8.15 -6.51
C ALA A 41 6.68 -9.06 -7.59
N TRP A 42 6.81 -8.57 -8.84
CA TRP A 42 7.40 -9.32 -9.94
C TRP A 42 8.84 -9.74 -9.62
N GLN A 43 9.65 -8.79 -9.16
CA GLN A 43 11.04 -9.06 -8.75
C GLN A 43 11.10 -10.02 -7.56
N LYS A 44 10.09 -9.95 -6.68
CA LYS A 44 10.03 -10.70 -5.41
C LYS A 44 9.19 -11.99 -5.44
N GLY A 45 9.06 -12.60 -6.61
CA GLY A 45 8.51 -13.96 -6.77
C GLY A 45 7.22 -14.06 -7.57
N ALA A 46 6.54 -12.95 -7.87
CA ALA A 46 5.29 -12.99 -8.63
C ALA A 46 5.48 -13.50 -10.07
N GLN A 47 6.70 -13.44 -10.62
CA GLN A 47 7.02 -14.07 -11.90
C GLN A 47 6.79 -15.59 -11.92
N GLY A 48 6.95 -16.26 -10.78
CA GLY A 48 6.70 -17.70 -10.62
C GLY A 48 5.24 -18.05 -10.36
N LEU A 49 4.37 -17.06 -10.09
CA LEU A 49 2.94 -17.30 -9.89
C LEU A 49 2.25 -17.67 -11.21
N SER A 50 1.21 -18.50 -11.12
CA SER A 50 0.32 -18.74 -12.25
C SER A 50 -0.34 -17.43 -12.72
N PRO A 51 -0.75 -17.33 -14.00
CA PRO A 51 -1.46 -16.17 -14.51
C PRO A 51 -2.69 -15.80 -13.65
N GLN A 52 -3.42 -16.81 -13.16
CA GLN A 52 -4.58 -16.62 -12.29
C GLN A 52 -4.20 -16.04 -10.93
N ARG A 53 -3.11 -16.50 -10.31
CA ARG A 53 -2.62 -15.95 -9.03
C ARG A 53 -2.09 -14.53 -9.20
N ARG A 54 -1.43 -14.20 -10.32
CA ARG A 54 -1.03 -12.81 -10.62
C ARG A 54 -2.22 -11.89 -10.82
N LEU A 55 -3.26 -12.36 -11.52
CA LEU A 55 -4.50 -11.60 -11.65
C LEU A 55 -5.16 -11.37 -10.29
N ALA A 56 -5.17 -12.39 -9.43
CA ALA A 56 -5.67 -12.25 -8.07
C ALA A 56 -4.87 -11.22 -7.27
N LEU A 57 -3.53 -11.25 -7.30
CA LEU A 57 -2.67 -10.25 -6.64
C LEU A 57 -2.95 -8.82 -7.11
N ALA A 58 -3.14 -8.64 -8.42
CA ALA A 58 -3.41 -7.32 -9.00
C ALA A 58 -4.80 -6.78 -8.66
N ASN A 59 -5.75 -7.64 -8.25
CA ASN A 59 -7.12 -7.28 -7.92
C ASN A 59 -7.47 -7.54 -6.45
N ASP A 60 -6.50 -7.88 -5.60
CA ASP A 60 -6.73 -8.10 -4.17
C ASP A 60 -7.15 -6.77 -3.51
N PRO A 61 -8.34 -6.70 -2.87
CA PRO A 61 -8.77 -5.51 -2.16
C PRO A 61 -7.82 -5.03 -1.06
N LEU A 62 -7.04 -5.94 -0.44
CA LEU A 62 -6.00 -5.56 0.53
C LEU A 62 -4.81 -4.89 -0.15
N ASN A 63 -4.57 -5.19 -1.42
CA ASN A 63 -3.51 -4.60 -2.20
C ASN A 63 -3.94 -3.30 -2.90
N LEU A 64 -5.24 -2.99 -3.01
CA LEU A 64 -5.73 -1.80 -3.71
C LEU A 64 -6.12 -0.66 -2.74
N LEU A 65 -5.62 0.55 -2.99
CA LEU A 65 -5.94 1.73 -2.17
C LEU A 65 -6.06 3.01 -3.02
N ALA A 66 -7.10 3.81 -2.79
CA ALA A 66 -7.21 5.13 -3.39
C ALA A 66 -6.30 6.13 -2.66
N VAL A 67 -5.41 6.80 -3.39
CA VAL A 67 -4.36 7.65 -2.84
C VAL A 67 -4.08 8.89 -3.70
N ASP A 68 -3.33 9.84 -3.16
CA ASP A 68 -2.75 10.97 -3.89
C ASP A 68 -1.88 10.48 -5.05
N GLY A 69 -2.25 10.89 -6.27
CA GLY A 69 -1.58 10.47 -7.50
C GLY A 69 -0.09 10.86 -7.57
N PRO A 70 0.29 12.13 -7.33
CA PRO A 70 1.69 12.54 -7.26
C PRO A 70 2.52 11.76 -6.23
N GLU A 71 1.97 11.49 -5.05
CA GLU A 71 2.67 10.69 -4.03
C GLU A 71 2.81 9.23 -4.46
N ASN A 72 1.81 8.66 -5.13
CA ASN A 72 1.92 7.33 -5.74
C ASN A 72 3.02 7.26 -6.81
N VAL A 73 3.15 8.30 -7.65
CA VAL A 73 4.25 8.38 -8.64
C VAL A 73 5.62 8.41 -7.95
N LYS A 74 5.76 9.08 -6.80
CA LYS A 74 7.01 9.06 -6.03
C LYS A 74 7.32 7.70 -5.44
N LYS A 75 6.30 6.98 -4.96
CA LYS A 75 6.44 5.60 -4.47
C LYS A 75 7.00 4.69 -5.57
N SER A 76 6.47 4.79 -6.79
CA SER A 76 6.88 3.93 -7.93
C SER A 76 6.83 2.44 -7.52
N ASP A 77 7.83 1.65 -7.92
CA ASP A 77 8.01 0.26 -7.51
C ASP A 77 8.75 0.09 -6.16
N GLY A 78 8.71 1.12 -5.30
CA GLY A 78 9.37 1.10 -3.99
C GLY A 78 8.77 0.09 -3.01
N ASP A 79 9.63 -0.52 -2.19
CA ASP A 79 9.27 -1.37 -1.06
C ASP A 79 9.33 -0.59 0.25
N ALA A 80 9.02 -1.25 1.38
CA ALA A 80 9.04 -0.60 2.70
C ALA A 80 10.41 -0.05 3.12
N ALA A 81 11.52 -0.48 2.49
CA ALA A 81 12.84 0.06 2.78
C ALA A 81 13.12 1.33 1.97
N THR A 82 12.61 1.43 0.75
CA THR A 82 12.89 2.59 -0.13
C THR A 82 11.86 3.69 -0.01
N TRP A 83 10.61 3.36 0.32
CA TRP A 83 9.54 4.35 0.48
C TRP A 83 8.57 3.96 1.60
N LEU A 84 8.19 4.95 2.41
CA LEU A 84 7.10 4.85 3.37
C LEU A 84 6.22 6.09 3.23
N PRO A 85 4.90 5.97 3.44
CA PRO A 85 3.99 7.11 3.39
C PRO A 85 4.49 8.28 4.26
N PRO A 86 4.48 9.53 3.76
CA PRO A 86 4.82 10.70 4.57
C PRO A 86 3.87 10.89 5.75
N ASN A 87 2.61 10.46 5.63
CA ASN A 87 1.68 10.36 6.76
C ASN A 87 2.10 9.22 7.70
N THR A 88 2.80 9.56 8.78
CA THR A 88 3.32 8.60 9.76
C THR A 88 2.22 7.81 10.46
N SER A 89 1.04 8.40 10.67
CA SER A 89 -0.09 7.73 11.33
C SER A 89 -0.60 6.52 10.54
N PHE A 90 -0.40 6.48 9.22
CA PHE A 90 -0.85 5.41 8.35
C PHE A 90 0.20 4.28 8.16
N ARG A 91 1.46 4.50 8.55
CA ARG A 91 2.56 3.55 8.27
C ARG A 91 2.34 2.16 8.87
N CYS A 92 1.71 2.11 10.04
CA CYS A 92 1.35 0.87 10.70
C CYS A 92 0.42 0.02 9.82
N GLU A 93 -0.68 0.60 9.34
CA GLU A 93 -1.62 -0.08 8.46
C GLU A 93 -0.97 -0.44 7.12
N TYR A 94 -0.19 0.49 6.55
CA TYR A 94 0.53 0.28 5.30
C TYR A 94 1.44 -0.96 5.36
N VAL A 95 2.31 -1.04 6.36
CA VAL A 95 3.24 -2.18 6.53
C VAL A 95 2.49 -3.47 6.86
N ALA A 96 1.47 -3.42 7.72
CA ALA A 96 0.68 -4.60 8.04
C ALA A 96 0.01 -5.19 6.78
N ARG A 97 -0.56 -4.34 5.92
CA ARG A 97 -1.14 -4.76 4.63
C ARG A 97 -0.08 -5.37 3.71
N GLN A 98 1.11 -4.76 3.60
CA GLN A 98 2.20 -5.33 2.80
C GLN A 98 2.60 -6.72 3.30
N VAL A 99 2.75 -6.92 4.61
CA VAL A 99 3.05 -8.24 5.19
C VAL A 99 1.96 -9.25 4.85
N SER A 100 0.68 -8.89 5.00
CA SER A 100 -0.45 -9.77 4.66
C SER A 100 -0.48 -10.16 3.18
N VAL A 101 -0.31 -9.19 2.27
CA VAL A 101 -0.30 -9.45 0.82
C VAL A 101 0.90 -10.31 0.45
N LYS A 102 2.12 -9.96 0.91
CA LYS A 102 3.31 -10.76 0.59
C LYS A 102 3.22 -12.18 1.11
N ALA A 103 2.67 -12.39 2.31
CA ALA A 103 2.42 -13.73 2.85
C ALA A 103 1.39 -14.51 2.00
N ALA A 104 0.26 -13.90 1.63
CA ALA A 104 -0.80 -14.57 0.85
C ALA A 104 -0.34 -15.01 -0.55
N TYR A 105 0.60 -14.27 -1.14
CA TYR A 105 1.13 -14.54 -2.47
C TYR A 105 2.54 -15.13 -2.47
N GLU A 106 3.06 -15.52 -1.30
CA GLU A 106 4.39 -16.14 -1.12
C GLU A 106 5.52 -15.31 -1.74
N LEU A 107 5.39 -13.98 -1.65
CA LEU A 107 6.39 -13.03 -2.12
C LEU A 107 7.47 -12.88 -1.06
N TRP A 108 8.74 -12.96 -1.46
CA TRP A 108 9.85 -12.80 -0.54
C TRP A 108 10.11 -11.31 -0.24
N ILE A 109 10.86 -11.05 0.82
CA ILE A 109 11.29 -9.70 1.23
C ILE A 109 12.81 -9.68 1.37
N THR A 110 13.43 -8.53 1.10
CA THR A 110 14.86 -8.34 1.38
C THR A 110 15.09 -8.16 2.88
N ASP A 111 16.32 -8.34 3.35
CA ASP A 111 16.68 -8.05 4.74
C ASP A 111 16.45 -6.58 5.10
N ALA A 112 16.72 -5.65 4.17
CA ALA A 112 16.48 -4.23 4.37
C ALA A 112 14.98 -3.92 4.50
N GLU A 113 14.16 -4.51 3.64
CA GLU A 113 12.69 -4.37 3.70
C GLU A 113 12.16 -4.92 5.03
N LYS A 114 12.61 -6.13 5.42
CA LYS A 114 12.25 -6.75 6.69
C LYS A 114 12.58 -5.85 7.89
N GLN A 115 13.80 -5.32 7.96
CA GLN A 115 14.21 -4.43 9.04
C GLN A 115 13.38 -3.15 9.09
N SER A 116 13.01 -2.60 7.93
CA SER A 116 12.13 -1.42 7.86
C SER A 116 10.73 -1.75 8.37
N MET A 117 10.16 -2.87 7.93
CA MET A 117 8.84 -3.34 8.38
C MET A 117 8.83 -3.59 9.88
N GLU A 118 9.81 -4.29 10.42
CA GLU A 118 9.96 -4.55 11.86
C GLU A 118 10.04 -3.23 12.66
N ARG A 119 10.85 -2.27 12.20
CA ARG A 119 10.98 -0.96 12.85
C ARG A 119 9.64 -0.21 12.90
N VAL A 120 8.88 -0.21 11.80
CA VAL A 120 7.56 0.44 11.77
C VAL A 120 6.62 -0.28 12.72
N LEU A 121 6.50 -1.60 12.60
CA LEU A 121 5.59 -2.41 13.39
C LEU A 121 5.88 -2.31 14.89
N ALA A 122 7.16 -2.23 15.29
CA ALA A 122 7.62 -2.03 16.67
C ALA A 122 7.06 -0.76 17.35
N SER A 123 6.64 0.23 16.56
CA SER A 123 6.09 1.50 17.05
C SER A 123 4.57 1.56 17.03
N CYS A 124 3.89 0.48 16.60
CA CYS A 124 2.46 0.50 16.37
C CYS A 124 1.63 0.33 17.65
N PRO A 125 0.50 1.06 17.80
CA PRO A 125 -0.25 1.14 19.04
C PRO A 125 -0.86 -0.19 19.50
N TRP A 126 -1.13 -1.14 18.58
CA TRP A 126 -1.66 -2.45 18.96
C TRP A 126 -0.63 -3.31 19.71
N GLN A 127 0.67 -3.04 19.58
CA GLN A 127 1.69 -3.71 20.39
C GLN A 127 1.63 -3.24 21.85
N ALA A 128 1.31 -1.97 22.09
CA ALA A 128 1.08 -1.44 23.44
C ALA A 128 -0.16 -2.07 24.09
N SER A 129 -1.22 -2.36 23.32
CA SER A 129 -2.40 -3.08 23.84
C SER A 129 -2.14 -4.54 24.20
N GLN A 130 -1.11 -5.19 23.64
CA GLN A 130 -0.72 -6.56 24.03
C GLN A 130 0.24 -6.59 25.23
N SER A 131 0.96 -5.50 25.50
CA SER A 131 1.85 -5.41 26.67
C SER A 131 1.10 -5.14 27.98
N SER A 132 -0.20 -4.81 27.93
CA SER A 132 -1.05 -4.60 29.11
C SER A 132 -1.83 -5.85 29.54
N ALA A 133 -1.56 -7.00 28.90
CA ALA A 133 -2.22 -8.28 29.18
C ALA A 133 -1.26 -9.34 29.77
N LEU A 134 -0.14 -8.92 30.34
CA LEU A 134 0.81 -9.76 31.08
C LEU A 134 1.09 -9.15 32.47
#